data_AF-A0A961EL53-F1
#
_entry.id   AF-A0A961EL53-F1
#
_cell.length_a   1.000
_cell.length_b   1.000
_cell.length_c   1.000
_cell.angle_alpha   90.00
_cell.angle_beta   90.00
_cell.angle_gamma   90.00
#
_symmetry.space_group_name_H-M   'P 1'
#
loop_
_entity.id
_entity.type
_entity.pdbx_description
1 polymer ?
#
loop_
_entity_poly.entity_id
_entity_poly.type
_entity_poly.pdbx_seq_one_letter_code
_entity_poly.pdbx_strand_id
1 'polypeptide(L)'
;MPGSETSGHWTTGNAQIPAPYPGQPVQGFSGTHRNPDGGYLVMADNGYGVKVNSQDFNLAVHLIRPDTATGSTTFVKQVFNLSDPNHYVPGTIWRDGGCAAATSFPAGYSCPAPDRILTGWDFDLESMQIVPDGTFWFGEEFGPYLLHADAQGRLLQAPIPTPGVTSPS
;
A
#
# COMPACT_ATOMS: atom_id res chain seq x y z
N MET A 1 -12.71 -0.35 2.35
CA MET A 1 -12.67 -1.71 2.89
C MET A 1 -13.52 -1.79 4.15
N PRO A 2 -14.71 -2.40 4.08
CA PRO A 2 -15.57 -2.54 5.26
C PRO A 2 -14.83 -3.24 6.42
N GLY A 3 -14.93 -2.67 7.63
CA GLY A 3 -14.31 -3.23 8.84
C GLY A 3 -12.79 -3.04 8.96
N SER A 4 -12.15 -2.36 8.01
CA SER A 4 -10.75 -1.92 8.15
C SER A 4 -10.64 -0.64 8.98
N GLU A 5 -9.42 -0.30 9.40
CA GLU A 5 -9.15 0.94 10.12
C GLU A 5 -9.42 2.19 9.27
N THR A 6 -9.80 3.27 9.95
CA THR A 6 -10.01 4.60 9.36
C THR A 6 -8.75 5.11 8.65
N SER A 7 -8.92 5.89 7.59
CA SER A 7 -7.82 6.31 6.71
C SER A 7 -8.04 7.73 6.18
N GLY A 8 -6.99 8.38 5.68
CA GLY A 8 -7.09 9.70 5.05
C GLY A 8 -7.16 10.85 6.05
N HIS A 9 -6.60 10.72 7.25
CA HIS A 9 -6.59 11.81 8.25
C HIS A 9 -5.77 13.04 7.80
N TRP A 10 -4.85 12.87 6.86
CA TRP A 10 -4.05 13.96 6.28
C TRP A 10 -4.58 14.45 4.93
N THR A 11 -5.78 14.02 4.52
CA THR A 11 -6.39 14.45 3.27
C THR A 11 -7.60 15.33 3.52
N THR A 12 -7.90 16.18 2.55
CA THR A 12 -9.19 16.84 2.43
C THR A 12 -9.98 16.06 1.39
N GLY A 13 -10.91 15.21 1.85
CA GLY A 13 -11.84 14.50 0.96
C GLY A 13 -12.71 15.49 0.16
N ASN A 14 -13.80 15.01 -0.44
CA ASN A 14 -14.74 15.89 -1.15
C ASN A 14 -16.09 15.96 -0.42
N ALA A 15 -17.00 16.80 -0.92
CA ALA A 15 -18.31 17.01 -0.30
C ALA A 15 -19.15 15.73 -0.22
N GLN A 16 -18.95 14.79 -1.16
CA GLN A 16 -19.67 13.53 -1.25
C GLN A 16 -19.06 12.46 -0.33
N ILE A 17 -17.74 12.41 -0.23
CA ILE A 17 -16.96 11.47 0.58
C ILE A 17 -15.95 12.29 1.40
N PRO A 18 -16.36 12.82 2.57
CA PRO A 18 -15.49 13.59 3.43
C PRO A 18 -14.42 12.70 4.06
N ALA A 19 -13.23 13.25 4.25
CA ALA A 19 -12.16 12.64 5.04
C ALA A 19 -12.26 13.08 6.51
N PRO A 20 -11.79 12.26 7.48
CA PRO A 20 -11.23 10.93 7.31
C PRO A 20 -12.28 9.88 6.92
N TYR A 21 -11.84 8.85 6.18
CA TYR A 21 -12.70 7.77 5.72
C TYR A 21 -12.94 6.74 6.83
N PRO A 22 -14.14 6.13 6.90
CA PRO A 22 -14.47 5.13 7.91
C PRO A 22 -13.71 3.80 7.76
N GLY A 23 -12.93 3.63 6.70
CA GLY A 23 -12.07 2.49 6.43
C GLY A 23 -11.08 2.77 5.30
N GLN A 24 -10.09 1.92 5.12
CA GLN A 24 -9.10 1.97 4.03
C GLN A 24 -9.80 2.05 2.66
N PRO A 25 -9.57 3.07 1.84
CA PRO A 25 -10.16 3.13 0.50
C PRO A 25 -9.54 2.05 -0.40
N VAL A 26 -10.32 1.53 -1.35
CA VAL A 26 -9.81 0.71 -2.46
C VAL A 26 -9.70 1.64 -3.65
N GLN A 27 -8.53 2.19 -3.91
CA GLN A 27 -8.29 3.18 -4.94
C GLN A 27 -6.85 3.12 -5.45
N GLY A 28 -6.58 3.82 -6.56
CA GLY A 28 -5.23 4.04 -7.12
C GLY A 28 -4.51 2.73 -7.42
N PHE A 29 -4.51 2.28 -8.68
CA PHE A 29 -3.80 1.05 -9.05
C PHE A 29 -2.63 1.35 -9.96
N SER A 30 -1.40 1.20 -9.45
CA SER A 30 -0.17 1.35 -10.24
C SER A 30 0.33 0.01 -10.80
N GLY A 31 -0.26 -1.12 -10.39
CA GLY A 31 0.08 -2.44 -10.89
C GLY A 31 -1.15 -3.32 -11.12
N THR A 32 -1.17 -4.06 -12.24
CA THR A 32 -2.21 -5.05 -12.52
C THR A 32 -1.60 -6.36 -13.00
N HIS A 33 -2.18 -7.49 -12.59
CA HIS A 33 -1.81 -8.82 -13.06
C HIS A 33 -3.06 -9.65 -13.32
N ARG A 34 -3.19 -10.17 -14.55
CA ARG A 34 -4.34 -10.98 -14.96
C ARG A 34 -4.16 -12.43 -14.51
N ASN A 35 -5.10 -12.92 -13.73
CA ASN A 35 -5.17 -14.33 -13.36
C ASN A 35 -5.79 -15.17 -14.50
N PRO A 36 -5.45 -16.48 -14.58
CA PRO A 36 -6.05 -17.39 -15.56
C PRO A 36 -7.58 -17.48 -15.47
N ASP A 37 -8.14 -17.32 -14.27
CA ASP A 37 -9.59 -17.37 -14.00
C ASP A 37 -10.35 -16.09 -14.42
N GLY A 38 -9.65 -15.13 -15.04
CA GLY A 38 -10.21 -13.85 -15.47
C GLY A 38 -10.29 -12.79 -14.37
N GLY A 39 -9.89 -13.10 -13.13
CA GLY A 39 -9.66 -12.10 -12.10
C GLY A 39 -8.39 -11.30 -12.34
N TYR A 40 -8.26 -10.15 -11.71
CA TYR A 40 -7.08 -9.31 -11.74
C TYR A 40 -6.61 -9.03 -10.33
N LEU A 41 -5.35 -9.32 -10.05
CA LEU A 41 -4.66 -8.72 -8.92
C LEU A 41 -4.37 -7.28 -9.27
N VAL A 42 -4.67 -6.37 -8.36
CA VAL A 42 -4.36 -4.95 -8.49
C VAL A 42 -3.64 -4.49 -7.22
N MET A 43 -2.53 -3.81 -7.43
CA MET A 43 -1.69 -3.28 -6.37
C MET A 43 -2.05 -1.81 -6.16
N ALA A 44 -2.33 -1.44 -4.92
CA ALA A 44 -2.55 -0.06 -4.56
C ALA A 44 -1.26 0.76 -4.73
N ASP A 45 -1.42 2.00 -5.18
CA ASP A 45 -0.41 3.07 -5.13
C ASP A 45 -0.13 3.50 -3.67
N ASN A 46 0.68 4.54 -3.41
CA ASN A 46 0.84 5.12 -2.06
C ASN A 46 -0.49 5.62 -1.44
N GLY A 47 -1.54 5.75 -2.24
CA GLY A 47 -2.91 5.94 -1.79
C GLY A 47 -3.40 7.39 -1.86
N TYR A 48 -2.57 8.38 -1.51
CA TYR A 48 -2.98 9.79 -1.49
C TYR A 48 -2.04 10.74 -2.25
N GLY A 49 -1.14 10.19 -3.06
CA GLY A 49 -0.33 10.89 -4.05
C GLY A 49 1.02 11.42 -3.56
N VAL A 50 1.20 11.61 -2.25
CA VAL A 50 2.50 12.01 -1.68
C VAL A 50 2.76 11.32 -0.35
N LYS A 51 4.03 11.20 0.05
CA LYS A 51 4.42 10.62 1.34
C LYS A 51 3.70 11.25 2.55
N VAL A 52 3.62 12.58 2.57
CA VAL A 52 3.18 13.35 3.75
C VAL A 52 1.68 13.29 4.05
N ASN A 53 0.86 12.71 3.17
CA ASN A 53 -0.56 12.48 3.43
C ASN A 53 -0.94 10.99 3.45
N SER A 54 0.02 10.09 3.23
CA SER A 54 -0.18 8.64 3.05
C SER A 54 0.20 7.78 4.26
N GLN A 55 0.34 8.41 5.43
CA GLN A 55 0.70 7.77 6.70
C GLN A 55 -0.26 6.65 7.09
N ASP A 56 -1.55 6.85 6.90
CA ASP A 56 -2.59 5.92 7.33
C ASP A 56 -3.22 5.13 6.18
N PHE A 57 -2.59 5.13 5.00
CA PHE A 57 -2.97 4.29 3.88
C PHE A 57 -2.15 2.99 3.88
N ASN A 58 -2.79 1.85 4.11
CA ASN A 58 -2.10 0.56 4.10
C ASN A 58 -1.84 0.10 2.66
N LEU A 59 -0.58 -0.19 2.33
CA LEU A 59 -0.21 -0.73 1.03
C LEU A 59 -0.78 -2.15 0.90
N ALA A 60 -1.55 -2.40 -0.15
CA ALA A 60 -2.31 -3.63 -0.30
C ALA A 60 -2.38 -4.12 -1.74
N VAL A 61 -2.59 -5.43 -1.87
CA VAL A 61 -2.99 -6.06 -3.13
C VAL A 61 -4.42 -6.54 -2.99
N HIS A 62 -5.24 -6.24 -3.99
CA HIS A 62 -6.64 -6.62 -4.08
C HIS A 62 -6.89 -7.53 -5.27
N LEU A 63 -7.99 -8.30 -5.21
CA LEU A 63 -8.52 -9.06 -6.32
C LEU A 63 -9.80 -8.39 -6.81
N ILE A 64 -9.85 -8.05 -8.09
CA ILE A 64 -11.02 -7.52 -8.77
C ILE A 64 -11.42 -8.41 -9.95
N ARG A 65 -12.66 -8.28 -10.40
CA ARG A 65 -13.17 -8.90 -11.63
C ARG A 65 -13.87 -7.84 -12.49
N PRO A 66 -13.18 -7.32 -13.52
CA PRO A 66 -13.81 -6.48 -14.52
C PRO A 66 -14.74 -7.31 -15.41
N ASP A 67 -15.93 -6.79 -15.67
CA ASP A 67 -16.84 -7.26 -16.71
C ASP A 67 -16.87 -6.23 -17.83
N THR A 68 -16.16 -6.52 -18.91
CA THR A 68 -16.05 -5.61 -20.06
C THR A 68 -17.32 -5.55 -20.91
N ALA A 69 -18.25 -6.51 -20.76
CA ALA A 69 -19.53 -6.47 -21.47
C ALA A 69 -20.48 -5.46 -20.81
N THR A 70 -20.46 -5.35 -19.48
CA THR A 70 -21.30 -4.41 -18.72
C THR A 70 -20.59 -3.13 -18.31
N GLY A 71 -19.26 -3.06 -18.43
CA GLY A 71 -18.44 -1.93 -17.99
C GLY A 71 -18.35 -1.80 -16.46
N SER A 72 -18.71 -2.86 -15.72
CA SER A 72 -18.69 -2.87 -14.26
C SER A 72 -17.49 -3.65 -13.73
N THR A 73 -16.97 -3.25 -12.56
CA THR A 73 -15.90 -3.98 -11.88
C THR A 73 -16.37 -4.44 -10.50
N THR A 74 -16.21 -5.73 -10.22
CA THR A 74 -16.48 -6.29 -8.90
C THR A 74 -15.21 -6.32 -8.07
N PHE A 75 -15.24 -5.70 -6.90
CA PHE A 75 -14.24 -5.96 -5.86
C PHE A 75 -14.49 -7.33 -5.24
N VAL A 76 -13.52 -8.24 -5.32
CA VAL A 76 -13.67 -9.60 -4.78
C VAL A 76 -13.20 -9.66 -3.34
N LYS A 77 -11.95 -9.27 -3.10
CA LYS A 77 -11.34 -9.24 -1.76
C LYS A 77 -10.04 -8.45 -1.74
N GLN A 78 -9.61 -8.07 -0.56
CA GLN A 78 -8.20 -7.78 -0.32
C GLN A 78 -7.45 -9.10 -0.15
N VAL A 79 -6.32 -9.22 -0.84
CA VAL A 79 -5.48 -10.43 -0.83
C VAL A 79 -4.54 -10.38 0.36
N PHE A 80 -3.83 -9.26 0.54
CA PHE A 80 -2.99 -8.99 1.70
C PHE A 80 -2.70 -7.48 1.83
N ASN A 81 -2.23 -7.08 3.01
CA ASN A 81 -1.42 -5.86 3.17
C ASN A 81 0.05 -6.23 3.03
N LEU A 82 0.88 -5.31 2.53
CA LEU A 82 2.32 -5.45 2.68
C LEU A 82 2.74 -5.20 4.12
N SER A 83 3.75 -5.95 4.57
CA SER A 83 4.26 -5.87 5.93
C SER A 83 5.73 -6.26 6.00
N ASP A 84 6.41 -5.76 7.01
CA ASP A 84 7.80 -6.10 7.30
C ASP A 84 7.98 -6.69 8.71
N PRO A 85 7.41 -7.88 8.99
CA PRO A 85 7.45 -8.43 10.35
C PRO A 85 8.85 -8.83 10.82
N ASN A 86 9.81 -8.97 9.91
CA ASN A 86 11.17 -9.43 10.19
C ASN A 86 12.20 -8.28 10.19
N HIS A 87 11.75 -7.03 10.18
CA HIS A 87 12.60 -5.83 10.25
C HIS A 87 13.64 -5.74 9.12
N TYR A 88 13.24 -6.07 7.90
CA TYR A 88 14.08 -5.94 6.71
C TYR A 88 14.22 -4.50 6.21
N VAL A 89 13.20 -3.66 6.39
CA VAL A 89 13.28 -2.22 6.07
C VAL A 89 14.19 -1.56 7.10
N PRO A 90 15.31 -0.96 6.69
CA PRO A 90 16.23 -0.32 7.62
C PRO A 90 15.60 0.93 8.22
N GLY A 91 15.78 1.11 9.54
CA GLY A 91 15.31 2.30 10.24
C GLY A 91 13.82 2.25 10.58
N THR A 92 13.20 3.43 10.54
CA THR A 92 11.85 3.67 11.05
C THR A 92 10.82 3.59 9.91
N ILE A 93 9.75 2.83 10.13
CA ILE A 93 8.55 2.84 9.28
C ILE A 93 7.39 3.51 10.03
N TRP A 94 6.34 3.94 9.34
CA TRP A 94 5.26 4.69 9.99
C TRP A 94 4.67 3.93 11.18
N ARG A 95 4.34 2.64 10.98
CA ARG A 95 3.75 1.77 11.99
C ARG A 95 4.78 1.06 12.88
N ASP A 96 6.03 1.54 12.92
CA ASP A 96 7.03 1.15 13.92
C ASP A 96 8.05 2.27 14.13
N GLY A 97 7.81 3.06 15.19
CA GLY A 97 8.61 4.22 15.57
C GLY A 97 8.22 5.53 14.88
N GLY A 98 7.75 5.50 13.63
CA GLY A 98 7.51 6.71 12.83
C GLY A 98 6.35 7.54 13.37
N CYS A 99 5.22 6.89 13.59
CA CYS A 99 4.05 7.50 14.19
C CYS A 99 4.36 7.99 15.61
N ALA A 100 5.02 7.17 16.44
CA ALA A 100 5.34 7.52 17.83
C ALA A 100 6.28 8.73 17.95
N ALA A 101 7.14 8.97 16.95
CA ALA A 101 8.04 10.11 16.91
C ALA A 101 7.40 11.39 16.34
N ALA A 102 6.20 11.31 15.76
CA ALA A 102 5.53 12.47 15.19
C ALA A 102 5.12 13.46 16.30
N THR A 103 5.31 14.76 16.03
CA THR A 103 5.07 15.82 17.02
C THR A 103 3.67 16.41 16.97
N SER A 104 2.89 16.06 15.94
CA SER A 104 1.50 16.48 15.78
C SER A 104 0.71 15.47 14.96
N PHE A 105 -0.60 15.41 15.21
CA PHE A 105 -1.54 14.57 14.49
C PHE A 105 -2.79 15.36 14.11
N PRO A 106 -3.44 15.01 12.99
CA PRO A 106 -4.80 15.45 12.71
C PRO A 106 -5.76 15.01 13.82
N ALA A 107 -6.85 15.75 13.99
CA ALA A 107 -7.86 15.42 14.99
C ALA A 107 -8.46 14.02 14.73
N GLY A 108 -8.60 13.22 15.80
CA GLY A 108 -9.18 11.87 15.73
C GLY A 108 -8.20 10.77 15.34
N TYR A 109 -6.98 11.11 14.91
CA TYR A 109 -5.96 10.10 14.63
C TYR A 109 -5.26 9.63 15.91
N SER A 110 -4.95 8.34 15.98
CA SER A 110 -4.14 7.75 17.05
C SER A 110 -3.20 6.72 16.44
N CYS A 111 -1.95 6.70 16.91
CA CYS A 111 -0.99 5.72 16.42
C CYS A 111 -1.49 4.30 16.70
N PRO A 112 -1.45 3.41 15.69
CA PRO A 112 -1.71 2.00 15.91
C PRO A 112 -0.61 1.39 16.78
N ALA A 113 -0.91 0.24 17.39
CA ALA A 113 0.14 -0.59 18.00
C ALA A 113 1.15 -1.00 16.92
N PRO A 114 2.47 -1.05 17.23
CA PRO A 114 3.46 -1.43 16.24
C PRO A 114 3.21 -2.84 15.70
N ASP A 115 2.86 -2.92 14.42
CA ASP A 115 2.53 -4.17 13.71
C ASP A 115 3.30 -4.34 12.39
N ARG A 116 4.08 -3.32 12.02
CA ARG A 116 4.92 -3.27 10.81
C ARG A 116 4.15 -3.53 9.51
N ILE A 117 2.85 -3.20 9.46
CA ILE A 117 2.16 -3.02 8.18
C ILE A 117 2.80 -1.83 7.47
N LEU A 118 3.10 -1.97 6.18
CA LEU A 118 3.68 -0.91 5.37
C LEU A 118 2.59 0.02 4.85
N THR A 119 2.82 1.32 4.96
CA THR A 119 1.89 2.36 4.52
C THR A 119 2.45 3.16 3.35
N GLY A 120 1.62 3.97 2.70
CA GLY A 120 2.08 4.86 1.63
C GLY A 120 3.04 5.95 2.08
N TRP A 121 3.29 6.08 3.39
CA TRP A 121 4.40 6.88 3.90
C TRP A 121 5.75 6.14 3.78
N ASP A 122 5.73 4.81 3.82
CA ASP A 122 6.93 3.98 3.76
C ASP A 122 7.43 3.84 2.32
N PHE A 123 6.53 3.50 1.39
CA PHE A 123 6.86 3.24 -0.02
C PHE A 123 5.79 3.77 -0.97
N ASP A 124 6.22 4.03 -2.21
CA ASP A 124 5.36 4.44 -3.30
C ASP A 124 5.38 3.40 -4.41
N LEU A 125 4.46 2.44 -4.38
CA LEU A 125 4.56 1.28 -5.26
C LEU A 125 4.10 1.62 -6.67
N GLU A 126 4.94 1.33 -7.66
CA GLU A 126 4.71 1.70 -9.06
C GLU A 126 4.66 0.50 -10.01
N SER A 127 4.97 -0.70 -9.52
CA SER A 127 4.84 -1.91 -10.32
C SER A 127 4.75 -3.15 -9.46
N MET A 128 4.15 -4.22 -10.02
CA MET A 128 4.04 -5.52 -9.37
C MET A 128 4.31 -6.64 -10.38
N GLN A 129 5.08 -7.65 -9.99
CA GLN A 129 5.30 -8.89 -10.72
C GLN A 129 5.10 -10.08 -9.79
N ILE A 130 4.51 -11.15 -10.32
CA ILE A 130 4.35 -12.44 -9.62
C ILE A 130 5.26 -13.43 -10.33
N VAL A 131 6.12 -14.11 -9.57
CA VAL A 131 7.09 -15.06 -10.15
C VAL A 131 6.66 -16.51 -9.88
N PRO A 132 7.22 -17.51 -10.58
CA PRO A 132 6.69 -18.88 -10.57
C PRO A 132 6.64 -19.59 -9.22
N ASP A 133 7.43 -19.15 -8.24
CA ASP A 133 7.41 -19.68 -6.86
C ASP A 133 6.24 -19.11 -6.01
N GLY A 134 5.43 -18.22 -6.58
CA GLY A 134 4.27 -17.60 -5.93
C GLY A 134 4.60 -16.35 -5.12
N THR A 135 5.86 -15.89 -5.12
CA THR A 135 6.27 -14.64 -4.48
C THR A 135 6.01 -13.41 -5.36
N PHE A 136 6.04 -12.25 -4.74
CA PHE A 136 5.70 -10.97 -5.33
C PHE A 136 6.90 -10.04 -5.33
N TRP A 137 7.15 -9.38 -6.45
CA TRP A 137 8.13 -8.32 -6.59
C TRP A 137 7.41 -7.00 -6.85
N PHE A 138 7.87 -5.94 -6.20
CA PHE A 138 7.36 -4.59 -6.37
C PHE A 138 8.50 -3.64 -6.71
N GLY A 139 8.27 -2.75 -7.66
CA GLY A 139 9.10 -1.55 -7.82
C GLY A 139 8.44 -0.40 -7.08
N GLU A 140 9.25 0.44 -6.42
CA GLU A 140 8.77 1.60 -5.70
C GLU A 140 9.52 2.88 -6.11
N GLU A 141 8.91 4.07 -5.93
CA GLU A 141 9.41 5.34 -6.44
C GLU A 141 10.33 6.09 -5.45
N PHE A 142 10.08 6.05 -4.14
CA PHE A 142 10.74 6.95 -3.17
C PHE A 142 12.25 6.78 -3.04
N GLY A 143 12.80 5.57 -3.22
CA GLY A 143 14.22 5.29 -3.05
C GLY A 143 14.78 4.32 -4.10
N PRO A 144 14.37 4.46 -5.36
CA PRO A 144 13.75 3.38 -6.12
C PRO A 144 14.34 2.00 -5.81
N TYR A 145 13.62 1.27 -4.96
CA TYR A 145 13.96 -0.09 -4.55
C TYR A 145 13.16 -1.15 -5.33
N LEU A 146 13.68 -2.38 -5.33
CA LEU A 146 12.86 -3.57 -5.49
C LEU A 146 12.52 -4.16 -4.12
N LEU A 147 11.23 -4.42 -3.90
CA LEU A 147 10.72 -5.12 -2.72
C LEU A 147 10.33 -6.54 -3.11
N HIS A 148 10.65 -7.52 -2.27
CA HIS A 148 10.30 -8.93 -2.47
C HIS A 148 9.48 -9.44 -1.29
N ALA A 149 8.30 -9.99 -1.56
CA ALA A 149 7.37 -10.44 -0.53
C ALA A 149 6.82 -11.86 -0.79
N ASP A 150 6.45 -12.54 0.28
CA ASP A 150 5.74 -13.82 0.23
C ASP A 150 4.31 -13.67 -0.32
N ALA A 151 3.61 -14.79 -0.50
CA ALA A 151 2.23 -14.81 -0.98
C ALA A 151 1.19 -14.23 0.02
N GLN A 152 1.63 -13.75 1.19
CA GLN A 152 0.83 -13.03 2.18
C GLN A 152 1.32 -11.58 2.36
N GLY A 153 2.20 -11.09 1.50
CA GLY A 153 2.69 -9.72 1.52
C GLY A 153 3.75 -9.42 2.58
N ARG A 154 4.38 -10.43 3.18
CA ARG A 154 5.50 -10.20 4.12
C ARG A 154 6.79 -10.06 3.35
N LEU A 155 7.55 -9.00 3.60
CA LEU A 155 8.89 -8.86 3.02
C LEU A 155 9.77 -10.08 3.37
N LEU A 156 10.54 -10.52 2.38
CA LEU A 156 11.44 -11.67 2.46
C LEU A 156 12.91 -11.26 2.66
N GLN A 157 13.23 -10.00 2.37
CA GLN A 157 14.57 -9.44 2.47
C GLN A 157 14.49 -7.90 2.48
N ALA A 158 15.63 -7.27 2.76
CA ALA A 158 15.76 -5.81 2.72
C ALA A 158 15.44 -5.28 1.30
N PRO A 159 14.87 -4.05 1.19
CA PRO A 159 14.71 -3.37 -0.09
C PRO A 159 16.02 -3.37 -0.88
N ILE A 160 15.97 -3.82 -2.14
CA ILE A 160 17.15 -3.88 -3.00
C ILE A 160 17.29 -2.54 -3.72
N PRO A 161 18.37 -1.77 -3.48
CA PRO A 161 18.56 -0.47 -4.12
C PRO A 161 18.82 -0.61 -5.61
N THR A 162 18.45 0.42 -6.36
CA THR A 162 18.86 0.62 -7.75
C THR A 162 20.01 1.63 -7.80
N PRO A 163 21.29 1.20 -7.77
CA PRO A 163 22.41 2.12 -7.58
C PRO A 163 22.53 3.13 -8.73
N GLY A 164 22.71 4.40 -8.39
CA GLY A 164 22.83 5.48 -9.36
C GLY A 164 21.51 6.00 -9.93
N VAL A 165 20.37 5.52 -9.42
CA VAL A 165 19.05 6.02 -9.76
C VAL A 165 18.44 6.71 -8.54
N THR A 166 17.85 7.88 -8.76
CA THR A 166 17.13 8.64 -7.74
C THR A 166 15.75 8.98 -8.27
N SER A 167 14.77 9.05 -7.38
CA SER A 167 13.48 9.64 -7.75
C SER A 167 13.68 11.08 -8.24
N PRO A 168 12.97 11.52 -9.29
CA PRO A 168 12.90 12.93 -9.64
C PRO A 168 12.01 13.75 -8.69
N SER A 169 11.25 13.09 -7.80
CA SER A 169 10.29 13.67 -6.86
C SER A 169 10.83 13.87 -5.45
#